data_AF-A0A753G8M2-F1
#
_entry.id   AF-A0A753G8M2-F1
#
_cell.length_a   1.000
_cell.length_b   1.000
_cell.length_c   1.000
_cell.angle_alpha   90.00
_cell.angle_beta   90.00
_cell.angle_gamma   90.00
#
_symmetry.space_group_name_H-M   'P 1'
#
loop_
_entity.id
_entity.type
_entity.pdbx_description
1 polymer ?
#
loop_
_entity_poly.entity_id
_entity_poly.type
_entity_poly.pdbx_seq_one_letter_code
_entity_poly.pdbx_strand_id
1 'polypeptide(L)'
;MITQCIEWTGYRTRDGYGRQRIGEKLYLSHRVAYCKSKGIDISEIDGFLVRHKCDNPACINPEHLEIGDQFDNMRDMKERGRNVPRCKIKPEQVLEIRRRHNRDSPSNNSVALAREFGVSKVQINRIIARTTWQDL
;
A
#
# COMPACT_ATOMS: atom_id res chain seq x y z
N MET A 1 24.78 12.47 -7.85
CA MET A 1 24.25 13.50 -6.93
C MET A 1 22.75 13.32 -6.88
N ILE A 2 22.15 13.15 -5.70
CA ILE A 2 20.69 13.18 -5.57
C ILE A 2 20.32 14.65 -5.65
N THR A 3 19.62 15.05 -6.71
CA THR A 3 19.15 16.43 -6.84
C THR A 3 18.03 16.71 -5.85
N GLN A 4 17.74 17.97 -5.58
CA GLN A 4 16.69 18.30 -4.60
C GLN A 4 15.29 18.09 -5.21
N CYS A 5 14.30 17.82 -4.36
CA CYS A 5 12.91 17.82 -4.80
C CYS A 5 12.51 19.21 -5.31
N ILE A 6 11.75 19.25 -6.40
CA ILE A 6 11.09 20.46 -6.87
C ILE A 6 9.63 20.33 -6.44
N GLU A 7 9.20 21.12 -5.47
CA GLU A 7 7.87 21.03 -4.88
C GLU A 7 6.79 21.64 -5.78
N TRP A 8 5.68 20.92 -5.97
CA TRP A 8 4.48 21.48 -6.56
C TRP A 8 3.82 22.50 -5.63
N THR A 9 3.72 23.76 -6.05
CA THR A 9 3.19 24.85 -5.22
C THR A 9 1.68 25.07 -5.36
N GLY A 10 1.01 24.40 -6.31
CA GLY A 10 -0.43 24.49 -6.52
C GLY A 10 -1.25 23.53 -5.66
N TYR A 11 -2.50 23.28 -6.08
CA TYR A 11 -3.40 22.36 -5.40
C TYR A 11 -2.81 20.94 -5.30
N ARG A 12 -2.98 20.31 -4.13
CA ARG A 12 -2.54 18.95 -3.82
C ARG A 12 -3.73 18.11 -3.38
N THR A 13 -3.72 16.82 -3.71
CA THR A 13 -4.71 15.86 -3.18
C THR A 13 -4.50 15.64 -1.67
N ARG A 14 -5.47 14.98 -1.02
CA ARG A 14 -5.31 14.53 0.37
C ARG A 14 -4.06 13.69 0.59
N ASP A 15 -3.68 12.89 -0.41
CA ASP A 15 -2.50 12.02 -0.36
C ASP A 15 -1.21 12.74 -0.82
N GLY A 16 -1.25 14.06 -0.99
CA GLY A 16 -0.10 14.94 -1.24
C GLY A 16 0.26 15.17 -2.71
N TYR A 17 -0.40 14.51 -3.66
CA TYR A 17 -0.05 14.62 -5.08
C TYR A 17 -0.48 15.98 -5.67
N GLY A 18 0.47 16.65 -6.33
CA GLY A 18 0.17 17.86 -7.09
C GLY A 18 -0.80 17.61 -8.26
N ARG A 19 -1.73 18.55 -8.49
CA ARG A 19 -2.62 18.56 -9.65
C ARG A 19 -2.59 19.91 -10.36
N GLN A 20 -2.76 19.87 -11.68
CA GLN A 20 -2.89 21.06 -12.52
C GLN A 20 -3.87 20.84 -13.65
N ARG A 21 -4.52 21.92 -14.08
CA ARG A 21 -5.45 21.93 -15.21
C ARG A 21 -4.70 22.29 -16.49
N ILE A 22 -4.92 21.52 -17.56
CA ILE A 22 -4.40 21.80 -18.90
C ILE A 22 -5.58 21.68 -19.86
N GLY A 23 -6.00 22.82 -20.42
CA GLY A 23 -7.28 22.93 -21.13
C GLY A 23 -8.45 22.60 -20.20
N GLU A 24 -9.31 21.69 -20.63
CA GLU A 24 -10.49 21.26 -19.88
C GLU A 24 -10.21 20.12 -18.89
N LYS A 25 -9.03 19.49 -18.96
CA LYS A 25 -8.68 18.29 -18.20
C LYS A 25 -7.79 18.61 -16.99
N LEU A 26 -7.95 17.81 -15.94
CA LEU A 26 -7.13 17.88 -14.72
C LEU A 26 -6.15 16.70 -14.70
N TYR A 27 -4.86 17.02 -14.56
CA TYR A 27 -3.78 16.04 -14.59
C TYR A 27 -2.96 16.07 -13.29
N LEU A 28 -2.30 14.95 -12.99
CA LEU A 28 -1.28 14.90 -11.93
C LEU A 28 -0.04 15.65 -12.41
N SER A 29 0.45 16.59 -11.59
CA SER A 29 1.53 17.49 -11.99
C SER A 29 2.84 16.76 -12.27
N HIS A 30 3.14 15.69 -11.54
CA HIS A 30 4.34 14.88 -11.78
C HIS A 30 4.26 14.14 -13.14
N ARG A 31 3.10 13.62 -13.55
CA ARG A 31 2.95 12.99 -14.89
C ARG A 31 3.23 14.00 -15.99
N VAL A 32 2.71 15.21 -15.86
CA VAL A 32 2.97 16.27 -16.83
C VAL A 32 4.45 16.67 -16.83
N ALA A 33 5.09 16.81 -15.67
CA ALA A 33 6.51 17.13 -15.58
C ALA A 33 7.38 16.06 -16.27
N TYR A 34 7.06 14.79 -16.05
CA TYR A 34 7.69 13.67 -16.77
C TYR A 34 7.52 13.81 -18.29
N CYS A 35 6.28 13.96 -18.77
CA CYS A 35 5.99 14.06 -20.21
C CYS A 35 6.72 15.25 -20.86
N LYS A 36 6.67 16.42 -20.22
CA LYS A 36 7.41 17.62 -20.67
C LYS A 36 8.91 17.39 -20.74
N SER A 37 9.50 16.71 -19.75
CA SER A 37 10.94 16.42 -19.75
C SER A 37 11.37 15.44 -20.84
N LYS A 38 10.44 14.60 -21.31
CA LYS A 38 10.66 13.61 -22.37
C LYS A 38 10.22 14.09 -23.75
N GLY A 39 9.53 15.23 -23.83
CA GLY A 39 8.98 15.74 -25.09
C GLY A 39 7.84 14.90 -25.66
N ILE A 40 7.09 14.19 -24.81
CA ILE A 40 5.97 13.32 -25.20
C ILE A 40 4.64 13.90 -24.72
N ASP A 41 3.54 13.50 -25.35
CA ASP A 41 2.20 13.81 -24.89
C ASP A 41 1.77 12.89 -23.73
N ILE A 42 0.86 13.39 -22.90
CA ILE A 42 0.37 12.64 -21.75
C ILE A 42 -0.44 11.39 -22.15
N SER A 43 -1.05 11.39 -23.33
CA SER A 43 -1.75 10.22 -23.88
C SER A 43 -0.81 9.07 -24.25
N GLU A 44 0.46 9.35 -24.55
CA GLU A 44 1.46 8.32 -24.86
C GLU A 44 1.81 7.45 -23.64
N ILE A 45 1.45 7.91 -22.43
CA ILE A 45 1.66 7.18 -21.18
C ILE A 45 0.35 6.72 -20.55
N ASP A 46 -0.74 6.66 -21.32
CA ASP A 46 -1.99 6.06 -20.85
C ASP A 46 -1.77 4.57 -20.52
N GLY A 47 -2.34 4.13 -19.39
CA GLY A 47 -2.10 2.80 -18.83
C GLY A 47 -0.79 2.66 -18.04
N PHE A 48 0.17 3.58 -18.19
CA PHE A 48 1.39 3.61 -17.40
C PHE A 48 1.27 4.46 -16.14
N LEU A 49 2.14 4.19 -15.17
CA LEU A 49 2.33 4.97 -13.95
C LEU A 49 3.63 5.77 -14.05
N VAL A 50 3.60 7.00 -13.55
CA VAL A 50 4.82 7.78 -13.29
C VAL A 50 5.05 7.73 -11.78
N ARG A 51 6.15 7.08 -11.38
CA ARG A 51 6.50 6.77 -9.99
C ARG A 51 7.57 7.74 -9.49
N HIS A 52 7.57 7.99 -8.18
CA HIS A 52 8.57 8.81 -7.52
C HIS A 52 9.70 7.95 -6.94
N LYS A 53 10.95 8.31 -7.25
CA LYS A 53 12.15 7.74 -6.59
C LYS A 53 12.38 8.31 -5.19
N CYS A 54 11.88 9.51 -4.94
CA CYS A 54 12.11 10.29 -3.71
C CYS A 54 11.01 10.15 -2.65
N ASP A 55 9.97 9.37 -2.91
CA ASP A 55 8.86 9.16 -1.97
C ASP A 55 8.08 10.40 -1.53
N ASN A 56 8.20 11.48 -2.30
CA ASN A 56 7.51 12.73 -2.06
C ASN A 56 6.45 13.00 -3.15
N PRO A 57 5.15 12.81 -2.86
CA PRO A 57 4.06 12.97 -3.83
C PRO A 57 3.96 14.37 -4.47
N ALA A 58 4.43 15.40 -3.77
CA ALA A 58 4.42 16.78 -4.27
C ALA A 58 5.59 17.09 -5.20
N CYS A 59 6.61 16.23 -5.26
CA CYS A 59 7.78 16.44 -6.10
C CYS A 59 7.43 16.32 -7.60
N ILE A 60 7.91 17.29 -8.38
CA ILE A 60 7.81 17.35 -9.84
C ILE A 60 9.18 17.38 -10.52
N ASN A 61 10.28 17.14 -9.80
CA ASN A 61 11.62 17.05 -10.38
C ASN A 61 11.70 15.85 -11.35
N PRO A 62 11.92 16.05 -12.66
CA PRO A 62 11.94 14.96 -13.63
C PRO A 62 12.95 13.86 -13.33
N GLU A 63 14.08 14.16 -12.68
CA GLU A 63 15.09 13.16 -12.32
C GLU A 63 14.59 12.19 -11.24
N HIS A 64 13.63 12.64 -10.43
CA HIS A 64 12.96 11.87 -9.40
C HIS A 64 11.75 11.09 -9.91
N LEU A 65 11.45 11.18 -11.22
CA LEU A 65 10.30 10.53 -11.84
C LEU A 65 10.75 9.41 -12.79
N GLU A 66 10.02 8.31 -12.76
CA GLU A 66 10.23 7.18 -13.66
C GLU A 66 8.92 6.59 -14.13
N ILE A 67 8.87 6.16 -15.39
CA ILE A 67 7.72 5.42 -15.89
C ILE A 67 7.81 3.96 -15.43
N GLY A 68 6.66 3.34 -15.21
CA GLY A 68 6.56 1.91 -14.97
C GLY A 68 5.12 1.45 -15.07
N ASP A 69 4.92 0.18 -14.81
CA ASP A 69 3.59 -0.42 -14.76
C ASP A 69 3.11 -0.60 -13.30
N GLN A 70 1.95 -1.24 -13.14
CA GLN A 70 1.42 -1.60 -11.82
C GLN A 70 2.33 -2.57 -11.06
N PHE A 71 3.03 -3.47 -11.77
CA PHE A 71 3.93 -4.44 -11.16
C PHE A 71 5.16 -3.75 -10.54
N ASP A 72 5.74 -2.79 -11.25
CA ASP A 72 6.83 -1.95 -10.73
C ASP A 72 6.40 -1.17 -9.49
N ASN A 73 5.21 -0.57 -9.51
CA ASN A 73 4.67 0.14 -8.33
C ASN A 73 4.46 -0.78 -7.12
N MET A 74 4.00 -2.01 -7.35
CA MET A 74 3.88 -3.02 -6.28
C MET A 74 5.25 -3.45 -5.75
N ARG A 75 6.25 -3.58 -6.63
CA ARG A 75 7.64 -3.86 -6.25
C ARG A 75 8.20 -2.74 -5.37
N ASP A 76 8.06 -1.48 -5.76
CA ASP A 76 8.48 -0.33 -4.95
C ASP A 76 7.82 -0.33 -3.57
N MET A 77 6.50 -0.58 -3.51
CA MET A 77 5.77 -0.65 -2.25
C MET A 77 6.36 -1.73 -1.32
N LYS A 78 6.72 -2.89 -1.88
CA LYS A 78 7.32 -4.00 -1.14
C LYS A 78 8.73 -3.65 -0.67
N GLU A 79 9.60 -3.16 -1.55
CA GLU A 79 10.97 -2.78 -1.24
C GLU A 79 11.04 -1.67 -0.18
N ARG A 80 10.09 -0.73 -0.22
CA ARG A 80 9.99 0.39 0.73
C ARG A 80 9.23 0.05 2.01
N GLY A 81 8.88 -1.22 2.22
CA GLY A 81 8.19 -1.69 3.43
C GLY A 81 6.80 -1.09 3.64
N ARG A 82 6.16 -0.57 2.58
CA ARG A 82 4.82 0.03 2.62
C ARG A 82 3.70 -1.00 2.50
N ASN A 83 4.06 -2.26 2.29
CA ASN A 83 3.13 -3.37 2.36
C ASN A 83 2.81 -3.65 3.84
N VAL A 84 1.73 -3.03 4.34
CA VAL A 84 1.21 -3.36 5.67
C VAL A 84 0.43 -4.68 5.58
N PRO A 85 0.82 -5.72 6.34
CA PRO A 85 0.05 -6.96 6.37
C PRO A 85 -1.37 -6.65 6.87
N ARG A 86 -2.36 -6.90 6.02
CA ARG A 86 -3.78 -6.67 6.35
C ARG A 86 -4.30 -7.62 7.44
N CYS A 87 -3.55 -8.67 7.77
CA CYS A 87 -3.96 -9.62 8.79
C CYS A 87 -3.56 -9.12 10.17
N LYS A 88 -4.55 -8.88 11.03
CA LYS A 88 -4.36 -8.52 12.45
C LYS A 88 -3.64 -9.61 13.25
N ILE A 89 -3.68 -10.87 12.77
CA ILE A 89 -3.13 -12.04 13.44
C ILE A 89 -1.80 -12.42 12.77
N LYS A 90 -0.75 -12.50 13.58
CA LYS A 90 0.58 -12.95 13.17
C LYS A 90 0.74 -14.48 13.33
N PRO A 91 1.68 -15.13 12.61
CA PRO A 91 1.91 -16.58 12.70
C PRO A 91 2.03 -17.12 14.13
N GLU A 92 2.77 -16.43 14.99
CA GLU A 92 2.96 -16.79 16.40
C GLU A 92 1.64 -16.79 17.18
N GLN A 93 0.73 -15.87 16.87
CA GLN A 93 -0.60 -15.81 17.48
C GLN A 93 -1.50 -16.94 16.97
N VAL A 94 -1.35 -17.37 15.71
CA VAL A 94 -2.05 -18.56 15.17
C VAL A 94 -1.69 -19.81 15.96
N LEU A 95 -0.38 -20.02 16.17
CA LEU A 95 0.12 -21.15 16.95
C LEU A 95 -0.38 -21.09 18.39
N GLU A 96 -0.35 -19.91 19.00
CA GLU A 96 -0.82 -19.70 20.37
C GLU A 96 -2.34 -19.95 20.51
N ILE A 97 -3.15 -19.47 19.57
CA ILE A 97 -4.61 -19.73 19.54
C ILE A 97 -4.87 -21.24 19.47
N ARG A 98 -4.18 -21.96 18.58
CA ARG A 98 -4.34 -23.41 18.43
C ARG A 98 -3.90 -24.17 19.67
N ARG A 99 -2.80 -23.75 20.30
CA ARG A 99 -2.26 -24.36 21.52
C ARG A 99 -3.19 -24.18 22.72
N ARG A 100 -3.76 -22.98 22.87
CA ARG A 100 -4.59 -22.63 24.03
C ARG A 100 -6.03 -23.10 23.91
N HIS A 101 -6.55 -23.25 22.70
CA HIS A 101 -7.98 -23.50 22.49
C HIS A 101 -8.48 -24.70 23.29
N ASN A 102 -9.47 -24.43 24.13
CA ASN A 102 -10.20 -25.44 24.87
C ASN A 102 -11.67 -25.01 24.91
N ARG A 103 -12.55 -25.84 24.34
CA ARG A 103 -13.98 -25.56 24.22
C ARG A 103 -14.65 -25.39 25.58
N ASP A 104 -14.24 -26.16 26.58
CA ASP A 104 -14.87 -26.22 27.90
C ASP A 104 -14.26 -25.19 28.86
N SER A 105 -13.19 -24.50 28.46
CA SER A 105 -12.55 -23.45 29.24
C SER A 105 -13.26 -22.11 29.07
N PRO A 106 -13.69 -21.44 30.16
CA PRO A 106 -14.27 -20.10 30.09
C PRO A 106 -13.31 -19.05 29.51
N SER A 107 -12.00 -19.21 29.73
CA SER A 107 -10.95 -18.27 29.30
C SER A 107 -10.27 -18.64 27.98
N ASN A 108 -10.35 -19.89 27.54
CA ASN A 108 -9.69 -20.35 26.32
C ASN A 108 -10.64 -20.90 25.24
N ASN A 109 -11.96 -20.71 25.39
CA ASN A 109 -12.90 -21.00 24.31
C ASN A 109 -12.78 -19.96 23.17
N SER A 110 -13.39 -20.27 22.01
CA SER A 110 -13.31 -19.43 20.82
C SER A 110 -13.85 -18.00 21.02
N VAL A 111 -14.75 -17.75 21.97
CA VAL A 111 -15.27 -16.40 22.26
C VAL A 111 -14.26 -15.60 23.08
N ALA A 112 -13.65 -16.22 24.08
CA ALA A 112 -12.64 -15.60 24.91
C ALA A 112 -11.38 -15.23 24.10
N LEU A 113 -10.89 -16.18 23.28
CA LEU A 113 -9.75 -15.93 22.39
C LEU A 113 -10.07 -14.86 21.33
N ALA A 114 -11.30 -14.82 20.80
CA ALA A 114 -11.70 -13.77 19.86
C ALA A 114 -11.61 -12.37 20.47
N ARG A 115 -12.07 -12.22 21.73
CA ARG A 115 -11.98 -10.96 22.48
C ARG A 115 -10.53 -10.57 22.76
N GLU A 116 -9.73 -11.52 23.22
CA GLU A 116 -8.33 -11.30 23.57
C GLU A 116 -7.48 -10.85 22.36
N PHE A 117 -7.63 -11.54 21.23
CA PHE A 117 -6.87 -11.24 20.01
C PHE A 117 -7.52 -10.16 19.12
N GLY A 118 -8.66 -9.58 19.54
CA GLY A 118 -9.33 -8.50 18.82
C GLY A 118 -9.85 -8.89 17.43
N VAL A 119 -10.29 -10.15 17.28
CA VAL A 119 -10.76 -10.73 16.01
C VAL A 119 -12.14 -11.36 16.14
N SER A 120 -12.75 -11.70 15.01
CA SER A 120 -14.06 -12.37 15.04
C SER A 120 -13.94 -13.82 15.50
N LYS A 121 -14.99 -14.32 16.18
CA LYS A 121 -15.14 -15.75 16.53
C LYS A 121 -15.01 -16.66 15.30
N VAL A 122 -15.49 -16.21 14.14
CA VAL A 122 -15.38 -16.94 12.86
C VAL A 122 -13.91 -17.08 12.44
N GLN A 123 -13.11 -16.02 12.59
CA GLN A 123 -11.68 -16.08 12.29
C GLN A 123 -10.94 -17.05 13.22
N ILE A 124 -11.24 -17.04 14.52
CA ILE A 124 -10.70 -18.01 15.49
C ILE A 124 -11.09 -19.43 15.11
N ASN A 125 -12.36 -19.69 14.80
CA ASN A 125 -12.81 -21.02 14.40
C ASN A 125 -12.12 -21.51 13.11
N ARG A 126 -11.89 -20.62 12.13
CA ARG A 126 -11.15 -20.98 10.91
C ARG A 126 -9.68 -21.33 11.19
N ILE A 127 -9.03 -20.59 12.08
CA ILE A 127 -7.67 -20.86 12.56
C ILE A 127 -7.60 -22.24 13.25
N ILE A 128 -8.53 -22.53 14.16
CA ILE A 128 -8.60 -23.80 14.89
C ILE A 128 -8.88 -24.96 13.94
N ALA A 129 -9.86 -24.80 13.03
CA ALA A 129 -10.22 -25.81 12.04
C ALA A 129 -9.20 -25.97 10.91
N ARG A 130 -8.08 -25.22 10.94
CA ARG A 130 -7.03 -25.22 9.91
C ARG A 130 -7.55 -24.97 8.49
N THR A 131 -8.70 -24.30 8.35
CA THR A 131 -9.22 -23.87 7.05
C THR A 131 -8.51 -22.62 6.53
N THR A 132 -7.82 -21.92 7.42
CA THR A 132 -6.83 -20.87 7.14
C THR A 132 -5.51 -21.22 7.82
N TRP A 133 -4.39 -20.67 7.32
CA TRP A 133 -3.03 -20.92 7.85
C TRP A 133 -2.67 -22.42 7.88
N GLN A 134 -2.86 -23.11 6.75
CA GLN A 134 -2.68 -24.57 6.66
C GLN A 134 -1.22 -25.00 6.89
N ASP A 135 -0.26 -24.17 6.46
CA ASP A 135 1.18 -24.45 6.53
C ASP A 135 1.82 -24.11 7.89
N LEU A 136 1.03 -23.63 8.85
CA LEU A 136 1.41 -23.47 10.27
C LEU A 136 0.74 -24.57 11.11
#